data_AF-A0A1W2BH99-F1
#
_entry.id   AF-A0A1W2BH99-F1
#
_cell.length_a   1.000
_cell.length_b   1.000
_cell.length_c   1.000
_cell.angle_alpha   90.00
_cell.angle_beta   90.00
_cell.angle_gamma   90.00
#
_symmetry.space_group_name_H-M   'P 1'
#
loop_
_entity.id
_entity.type
_entity.pdbx_description
1 polymer ?
#
loop_
_entity_poly.entity_id
_entity_poly.type
_entity_poly.pdbx_seq_one_letter_code
_entity_poly.pdbx_strand_id
1 'polypeptide(L)'
;MKWVCPVCGYVHEGPEPPEKCPVCKVPGSKFIKQEGEMTWASEHVIGVAKDVPEEIKAGLRANFEGECTEVGMYLAMGRAAAREGYPEIAEYWKTAAFEEAEHAAKFAELLGEVVSPSTKENLRVRVEAENGATQGKTDLAKKAKELGLDAIHDTVHEMARDEARHGKAFKGLLERYFGK
;
A
#
# COMPACT_ATOMS: atom_id res chain seq x y z
N MET A 1 -0.41 37.86 7.17
CA MET A 1 0.62 37.03 6.50
C MET A 1 0.69 35.70 7.22
N LYS A 2 1.22 34.65 6.59
CA LYS A 2 1.43 33.35 7.24
C LYS A 2 2.91 33.13 7.49
N TRP A 3 3.24 32.68 8.69
CA TRP A 3 4.60 32.37 9.12
C TRP A 3 4.62 30.94 9.62
N VAL A 4 5.52 30.11 9.10
CA VAL A 4 5.63 28.70 9.47
C VAL A 4 6.88 28.47 10.28
N CYS A 5 6.73 27.80 11.41
CA CYS A 5 7.86 27.33 12.20
C CYS A 5 8.56 26.17 11.47
N PRO A 6 9.84 26.28 11.09
CA PRO A 6 10.53 25.23 10.32
C PRO A 6 10.85 23.97 11.14
N VAL A 7 10.66 24.02 12.46
CA VAL A 7 10.98 22.90 13.37
C VAL A 7 9.76 21.99 13.60
N CYS A 8 8.56 22.57 13.71
CA CYS A 8 7.36 21.81 14.11
C CYS A 8 6.14 22.07 13.22
N GLY A 9 6.25 22.92 12.19
CA GLY A 9 5.16 23.23 11.28
C GLY A 9 4.08 24.14 11.83
N TYR A 10 4.20 24.67 13.06
CA TYR A 10 3.22 25.63 13.61
C TYR A 10 3.07 26.84 12.67
N VAL A 11 1.84 27.14 12.28
CA VAL A 11 1.47 28.27 11.43
C VAL A 11 0.96 29.42 12.29
N HIS A 12 1.60 30.58 12.18
CA HIS A 12 1.15 31.82 12.78
C HIS A 12 0.54 32.73 11.72
N GLU A 13 -0.66 33.24 11.99
CA GLU A 13 -1.34 34.24 11.16
C GLU A 13 -1.21 35.63 11.79
N GLY A 14 -0.47 36.51 11.14
CA GLY A 14 -0.17 37.84 11.67
C GLY A 14 0.67 38.68 10.71
N PRO A 15 0.89 39.98 11.01
CA PRO A 15 1.82 40.81 10.25
C PRO A 15 3.28 40.37 10.44
N GLU A 16 3.63 39.86 11.62
CA GLU A 16 4.99 39.43 12.03
C GLU A 16 4.93 38.04 12.70
N PRO A 17 6.04 37.27 12.72
CA PRO A 17 6.08 36.01 13.46
C PRO A 17 6.07 36.25 14.98
N PRO A 18 5.63 35.27 15.79
CA PRO A 18 5.64 35.42 17.25
C PRO A 18 7.08 35.42 17.78
N GLU A 19 7.36 36.08 18.90
CA GLU A 19 8.72 36.15 19.49
C GLU A 19 9.33 34.76 19.72
N LYS A 20 8.50 33.78 20.13
CA LYS A 20 8.86 32.36 20.26
C LYS A 20 7.72 31.50 19.75
N CYS A 21 8.05 30.38 19.12
CA CYS A 21 7.06 29.38 18.73
C CYS A 21 6.31 28.87 19.97
N PRO A 22 4.97 28.83 20.00
CA PRO A 22 4.22 28.34 21.15
C PRO A 22 4.38 26.83 21.37
N VAL A 23 4.76 26.08 20.32
CA VAL A 23 4.93 24.62 20.37
C VAL A 23 6.35 24.25 20.79
N CYS A 24 7.34 24.44 19.91
CA CYS A 24 8.72 23.98 20.13
C CYS A 24 9.65 25.03 20.76
N LYS A 25 9.15 26.24 21.04
CA LYS A 25 9.88 27.35 21.68
C LYS A 25 11.07 27.92 20.90
N VAL A 26 11.28 27.52 19.63
CA VAL A 26 12.28 28.13 18.75
C VAL A 26 12.01 29.64 18.59
N PRO A 27 13.04 30.50 18.49
CA PRO A 27 12.84 31.93 18.28
C PRO A 27 12.02 32.25 17.02
N GLY A 28 11.22 33.31 17.11
CA GLY A 28 10.41 33.87 16.02
C GLY A 28 11.20 34.21 14.76
N SER A 29 12.46 34.59 14.93
CA SER A 29 13.40 34.86 13.84
C SER A 29 13.70 33.65 12.95
N LYS A 30 13.34 32.43 13.38
CA LYS A 30 13.45 31.22 12.56
C LYS A 30 12.22 30.95 11.71
N PHE A 31 11.11 31.66 11.91
CA PHE A 31 9.90 31.45 11.12
C PHE A 31 10.13 31.83 9.67
N ILE A 32 9.62 30.99 8.77
CA ILE A 32 9.68 31.22 7.33
C ILE A 32 8.35 31.81 6.90
N LYS A 33 8.40 32.95 6.21
CA LYS A 33 7.22 33.57 5.63
C LYS A 33 6.71 32.70 4.48
N GLN A 34 5.43 32.32 4.54
CA GLN A 34 4.82 31.50 3.51
C GLN A 34 4.31 32.42 2.40
N GLU A 35 5.09 32.57 1.34
CA GLU A 35 4.78 33.37 0.15
C GLU A 35 5.05 32.56 -1.11
N GLY A 36 4.29 32.84 -2.18
CA GLY A 36 4.45 32.15 -3.47
C GLY A 36 3.71 30.80 -3.54
N GLU A 37 4.16 29.96 -4.47
CA GLU A 37 3.62 28.63 -4.69
C GLU A 37 4.05 27.65 -3.57
N MET A 38 3.22 26.63 -3.32
CA MET A 38 3.55 25.59 -2.36
C MET A 38 4.74 24.77 -2.88
N THR A 39 5.75 24.60 -2.04
CA THR A 39 6.91 23.75 -2.32
C THR A 39 7.09 22.73 -1.21
N TRP A 40 7.48 21.51 -1.59
CA TRP A 40 7.85 20.45 -0.67
C TRP A 40 9.35 20.22 -0.79
N ALA A 41 10.06 20.27 0.34
CA ALA A 41 11.52 20.14 0.33
C ALA A 41 12.00 18.72 -0.02
N SER A 42 11.16 17.71 0.23
CA SER A 42 11.40 16.31 -0.09
C SER A 42 10.06 15.56 -0.10
N GLU A 43 9.98 14.52 -0.93
CA GLU A 43 8.81 13.64 -1.04
C GLU A 43 9.26 12.22 -1.38
N HIS A 44 8.40 11.24 -1.08
CA HIS A 44 8.56 9.89 -1.61
C HIS A 44 8.22 9.90 -3.11
N VAL A 45 9.10 9.32 -3.92
CA VAL A 45 8.93 9.25 -5.37
C VAL A 45 8.76 7.80 -5.77
N ILE A 46 7.61 7.48 -6.34
CA ILE A 46 7.37 6.15 -6.92
C ILE A 46 8.27 5.96 -8.14
N GLY A 47 8.97 4.83 -8.19
CA GLY A 47 9.91 4.48 -9.25
C GLY A 47 11.27 5.15 -9.13
N VAL A 48 11.69 5.57 -7.93
CA VAL A 48 13.04 6.15 -7.72
C VAL A 48 14.15 5.17 -8.12
N ALA A 49 13.88 3.86 -8.08
CA ALA A 49 14.83 2.81 -8.48
C ALA A 49 14.77 2.47 -9.98
N LYS A 50 14.00 3.18 -10.82
CA LYS A 50 13.82 2.80 -12.24
C LYS A 50 15.14 2.71 -13.03
N ASP A 51 16.08 3.62 -12.73
CA ASP A 51 17.34 3.81 -13.46
C ASP A 51 18.57 3.24 -12.72
N VAL A 52 18.39 2.51 -11.61
CA VAL A 52 19.51 1.89 -10.88
C VAL A 52 20.01 0.62 -11.59
N PRO A 53 21.21 0.09 -11.26
CA PRO A 53 21.70 -1.15 -11.86
C PRO A 53 20.72 -2.31 -11.70
N GLU A 54 20.62 -3.19 -12.71
CA GLU A 54 19.68 -4.31 -12.67
C GLU A 54 19.93 -5.29 -11.53
N GLU A 55 21.16 -5.44 -11.07
CA GLU A 55 21.47 -6.23 -9.87
C GLU A 55 20.71 -5.71 -8.64
N ILE A 56 20.64 -4.39 -8.48
CA ILE A 56 19.89 -3.77 -7.38
C ILE A 56 18.39 -3.95 -7.61
N LYS A 57 17.87 -3.70 -8.83
CA LYS A 57 16.44 -3.93 -9.12
C LYS A 57 16.02 -5.38 -8.90
N ALA A 58 16.84 -6.35 -9.32
CA ALA A 58 16.60 -7.76 -9.07
C ALA A 58 16.55 -8.08 -7.57
N GLY A 59 17.47 -7.50 -6.78
CA GLY A 59 17.43 -7.58 -5.33
C GLY A 59 16.14 -6.99 -4.74
N LEU A 60 15.71 -5.80 -5.19
CA LEU A 60 14.48 -5.17 -4.72
C LEU A 60 13.23 -6.00 -5.08
N ARG A 61 13.18 -6.57 -6.29
CA ARG A 61 12.08 -7.46 -6.72
C ARG A 61 12.03 -8.74 -5.87
N ALA A 62 13.18 -9.37 -5.64
CA ALA A 62 13.25 -10.56 -4.81
C ALA A 62 12.79 -10.30 -3.37
N ASN A 63 13.15 -9.14 -2.81
CA ASN A 63 12.65 -8.74 -1.49
C ASN A 63 11.15 -8.45 -1.53
N PHE A 64 10.64 -7.72 -2.53
CA PHE A 64 9.19 -7.52 -2.69
C PHE A 64 8.41 -8.85 -2.69
N GLU A 65 8.87 -9.85 -3.46
CA GLU A 65 8.26 -11.18 -3.49
C GLU A 65 8.37 -11.92 -2.14
N GLY A 66 9.52 -11.81 -1.48
CA GLY A 66 9.74 -12.37 -0.14
C GLY A 66 8.77 -11.80 0.88
N GLU A 67 8.71 -10.47 0.99
CA GLU A 67 7.82 -9.75 1.91
C GLU A 67 6.34 -10.09 1.64
N CYS A 68 5.90 -10.08 0.37
CA CYS A 68 4.54 -10.51 0.01
C CYS A 68 4.24 -11.97 0.42
N THR A 69 5.23 -12.84 0.36
CA THR A 69 5.10 -14.24 0.80
C THR A 69 4.95 -14.32 2.31
N GLU A 70 5.76 -13.56 3.07
CA GLU A 70 5.70 -13.51 4.52
C GLU A 70 4.36 -13.01 5.03
N VAL A 71 3.74 -12.00 4.40
CA VAL A 71 2.37 -11.56 4.74
C VAL A 71 1.39 -12.74 4.73
N GLY A 72 1.38 -13.52 3.64
CA GLY A 72 0.50 -14.68 3.51
C GLY A 72 0.83 -15.79 4.51
N MET A 73 2.11 -16.07 4.72
CA MET A 73 2.59 -17.06 5.68
C MET A 73 2.21 -16.71 7.11
N TYR A 74 2.48 -15.48 7.56
CA TYR A 74 2.20 -15.04 8.92
C TYR A 74 0.70 -14.99 9.21
N LEU A 75 -0.15 -14.55 8.27
CA LEU A 75 -1.60 -14.66 8.44
C LEU A 75 -2.07 -16.12 8.56
N ALA A 76 -1.47 -17.05 7.80
CA ALA A 76 -1.79 -18.47 7.91
C ALA A 76 -1.32 -19.09 9.23
N MET A 77 -0.12 -18.73 9.70
CA MET A 77 0.44 -19.13 10.99
C MET A 77 -0.41 -18.59 12.14
N GLY A 78 -0.86 -17.33 12.07
CA GLY A 78 -1.79 -16.75 13.04
C GLY A 78 -3.10 -17.54 13.14
N ARG A 79 -3.65 -18.01 12.01
CA ARG A 79 -4.82 -18.89 12.01
C ARG A 79 -4.53 -20.26 12.64
N ALA A 80 -3.31 -20.79 12.50
CA ALA A 80 -2.90 -22.03 13.15
C ALA A 80 -2.81 -21.85 14.68
N ALA A 81 -2.10 -20.82 15.14
CA ALA A 81 -1.97 -20.47 16.55
C ALA A 81 -3.34 -20.28 17.22
N ALA A 82 -4.29 -19.62 16.54
CA ALA A 82 -5.65 -19.46 17.05
C ALA A 82 -6.39 -20.80 17.23
N ARG A 83 -6.21 -21.77 16.32
CA ARG A 83 -6.81 -23.12 16.45
C ARG A 83 -6.20 -23.93 17.59
N GLU A 84 -4.94 -23.67 17.91
CA GLU A 84 -4.25 -24.29 19.04
C GLU A 84 -4.56 -23.63 20.40
N GLY A 85 -5.28 -22.49 20.38
CA GLY A 85 -5.67 -21.79 21.60
C GLY A 85 -4.65 -20.76 22.09
N TYR A 86 -3.76 -20.27 21.22
CA TYR A 86 -2.78 -19.22 21.52
C TYR A 86 -3.18 -17.87 20.90
N PRO A 87 -4.17 -17.16 21.47
CA PRO A 87 -4.69 -15.92 20.87
C PRO A 87 -3.64 -14.80 20.84
N GLU A 88 -2.72 -14.72 21.80
CA GLU A 88 -1.68 -13.68 21.84
C GLU A 88 -0.65 -13.88 20.72
N ILE A 89 -0.28 -15.13 20.47
CA ILE A 89 0.62 -15.50 19.36
C ILE A 89 -0.09 -15.23 18.02
N ALA A 90 -1.37 -15.61 17.91
CA ALA A 90 -2.17 -15.34 16.72
C ALA A 90 -2.27 -13.85 16.40
N GLU A 91 -2.37 -13.00 17.42
CA GLU A 91 -2.44 -11.55 17.24
C GLU A 91 -1.08 -10.97 16.83
N TYR A 92 0.00 -11.41 17.47
CA TYR A 92 1.34 -10.96 17.07
C TYR A 92 1.69 -11.36 15.64
N TRP A 93 1.27 -12.53 15.16
CA TRP A 93 1.41 -12.91 13.75
C TRP A 93 0.72 -11.94 12.79
N LYS A 94 -0.44 -11.39 13.16
CA LYS A 94 -1.10 -10.36 12.34
C LYS A 94 -0.32 -9.06 12.36
N THR A 95 0.21 -8.65 13.52
CA THR A 95 1.07 -7.47 13.62
C THR A 95 2.27 -7.59 12.69
N ALA A 96 3.01 -8.70 12.78
CA ALA A 96 4.15 -8.97 11.89
C ALA A 96 3.72 -8.97 10.41
N ALA A 97 2.60 -9.61 10.06
CA ALA A 97 2.10 -9.61 8.69
C ALA A 97 1.81 -8.19 8.15
N PHE A 98 1.36 -7.25 9.00
CA PHE A 98 1.16 -5.86 8.58
C PHE A 98 2.47 -5.08 8.46
N GLU A 99 3.47 -5.41 9.28
CA GLU A 99 4.83 -4.86 9.16
C GLU A 99 5.48 -5.30 7.83
N GLU A 100 5.39 -6.58 7.47
CA GLU A 100 5.91 -7.06 6.17
C GLU A 100 5.10 -6.51 4.99
N ALA A 101 3.80 -6.26 5.17
CA ALA A 101 3.01 -5.57 4.14
C ALA A 101 3.50 -4.13 3.91
N GLU A 102 3.98 -3.45 4.96
CA GLU A 102 4.60 -2.13 4.86
C GLU A 102 5.96 -2.22 4.15
N HIS A 103 6.77 -3.25 4.43
CA HIS A 103 8.02 -3.50 3.71
C HIS A 103 7.78 -3.76 2.22
N ALA A 104 6.84 -4.65 1.88
CA ALA A 104 6.44 -4.92 0.51
C ALA A 104 5.97 -3.64 -0.22
N ALA A 105 5.17 -2.81 0.45
CA ALA A 105 4.70 -1.54 -0.12
C ALA A 105 5.87 -0.59 -0.44
N LYS A 106 6.86 -0.47 0.46
CA LYS A 106 8.07 0.33 0.23
C LYS A 106 8.87 -0.18 -0.98
N PHE A 107 9.07 -1.50 -1.10
CA PHE A 107 9.76 -2.06 -2.26
C PHE A 107 8.99 -1.81 -3.57
N ALA A 108 7.67 -1.96 -3.55
CA ALA A 108 6.81 -1.66 -4.70
C ALA A 108 6.90 -0.19 -5.12
N GLU A 109 6.91 0.75 -4.17
CA GLU A 109 7.09 2.17 -4.44
C GLU A 109 8.49 2.47 -5.00
N LEU A 110 9.55 1.90 -4.42
CA LEU A 110 10.92 2.09 -4.91
C LEU A 110 11.04 1.65 -6.37
N LEU A 111 10.52 0.46 -6.70
CA LEU A 111 10.54 -0.10 -8.05
C LEU A 111 9.64 0.66 -9.03
N GLY A 112 8.40 1.00 -8.61
CA GLY A 112 7.39 1.62 -9.47
C GLY A 112 6.87 0.72 -10.60
N GLU A 113 7.08 -0.59 -10.49
CA GLU A 113 6.70 -1.56 -11.54
C GLU A 113 5.26 -2.07 -11.41
N VAL A 114 4.74 -2.08 -10.18
CA VAL A 114 3.40 -2.59 -9.85
C VAL A 114 2.47 -1.50 -9.30
N VAL A 115 2.96 -0.25 -9.22
CA VAL A 115 2.22 0.90 -8.70
C VAL A 115 2.61 2.17 -9.46
N SER A 116 1.62 3.00 -9.74
CA SER A 116 1.75 4.32 -10.39
C SER A 116 1.54 5.44 -9.36
N PRO A 117 2.15 6.63 -9.54
CA PRO A 117 1.78 7.83 -8.78
C PRO A 117 0.34 8.32 -9.07
N SER A 118 -0.34 7.79 -10.08
CA SER A 118 -1.72 8.14 -10.41
C SER A 118 -2.72 7.12 -9.85
N THR A 119 -3.59 7.56 -8.94
CA THR A 119 -4.70 6.73 -8.43
C THR A 119 -5.64 6.26 -9.56
N LYS A 120 -5.86 7.11 -10.58
CA LYS A 120 -6.66 6.74 -11.76
C LYS A 120 -6.04 5.56 -12.49
N GLU A 121 -4.73 5.59 -12.69
CA GLU A 121 -4.00 4.53 -13.38
C GLU A 121 -4.00 3.25 -12.56
N ASN A 122 -3.74 3.33 -11.25
CA ASN A 122 -3.79 2.18 -10.34
C ASN A 122 -5.16 1.49 -10.37
N LEU A 123 -6.25 2.26 -10.35
CA LEU A 123 -7.59 1.71 -10.48
C LEU A 123 -7.82 1.05 -11.85
N ARG A 124 -7.37 1.68 -12.94
CA ARG A 124 -7.51 1.14 -14.30
C ARG A 124 -6.83 -0.22 -14.42
N VAL A 125 -5.56 -0.33 -14.03
CA VAL A 125 -4.81 -1.59 -14.14
C VAL A 125 -5.36 -2.67 -13.22
N ARG A 126 -5.89 -2.32 -12.04
CA ARG A 126 -6.55 -3.31 -11.16
C ARG A 126 -7.89 -3.79 -11.71
N VAL A 127 -8.68 -2.94 -12.37
CA VAL A 127 -9.90 -3.39 -13.07
C VAL A 127 -9.57 -4.41 -14.14
N GLU A 128 -8.55 -4.13 -14.96
CA GLU A 128 -8.09 -5.05 -16.02
C GLU A 128 -7.55 -6.37 -15.43
N ALA A 129 -6.73 -6.27 -14.37
CA ALA A 129 -6.18 -7.44 -13.69
C ALA A 129 -7.28 -8.34 -13.09
N GLU A 130 -8.24 -7.77 -12.35
CA GLU A 130 -9.30 -8.56 -11.72
C GLU A 130 -10.27 -9.15 -12.75
N ASN A 131 -10.51 -8.46 -13.87
CA ASN A 131 -11.33 -9.00 -14.94
C ASN A 131 -10.72 -10.25 -15.60
N GLY A 132 -9.39 -10.34 -15.65
CA GLY A 132 -8.68 -11.54 -16.09
C GLY A 132 -8.53 -12.63 -15.02
N ALA A 133 -8.30 -12.23 -13.76
CA ALA A 133 -7.97 -13.14 -12.66
C ALA A 133 -9.10 -14.12 -12.29
N THR A 134 -10.36 -13.76 -12.55
CA THR A 134 -11.52 -14.63 -12.26
C THR A 134 -11.48 -15.93 -13.05
N GLN A 135 -10.98 -15.91 -14.29
CA GLN A 135 -10.99 -17.07 -15.18
C GLN A 135 -10.03 -18.16 -14.67
N GLY A 136 -8.78 -17.78 -14.36
CA GLY A 136 -7.77 -18.73 -13.90
C GLY A 136 -8.17 -19.46 -12.62
N LYS A 137 -8.73 -18.73 -11.64
CA LYS A 137 -9.25 -19.35 -10.40
C LYS A 137 -10.45 -20.25 -10.68
N THR A 138 -11.36 -19.84 -11.56
CA THR A 138 -12.51 -20.67 -11.95
C THR A 138 -12.07 -21.98 -12.61
N ASP A 139 -11.08 -21.93 -13.49
CA ASP A 139 -10.59 -23.12 -14.18
C ASP A 139 -9.81 -24.05 -13.24
N LEU A 140 -9.02 -23.50 -12.32
CA LEU A 140 -8.38 -24.28 -11.26
C LEU A 140 -9.41 -24.97 -10.35
N ALA A 141 -10.47 -24.25 -9.95
CA ALA A 141 -11.54 -24.82 -9.13
C ALA A 141 -12.26 -25.95 -9.88
N LYS A 142 -12.64 -25.75 -11.15
CA LYS A 142 -13.22 -26.80 -11.99
C LYS A 142 -12.31 -28.03 -12.05
N LYS A 143 -11.00 -27.83 -12.24
CA LYS A 143 -10.05 -28.93 -12.29
C LYS A 143 -9.97 -29.69 -10.97
N ALA A 144 -9.97 -28.98 -9.85
CA ALA A 144 -10.03 -29.59 -8.52
C ALA A 144 -11.31 -30.42 -8.37
N LYS A 145 -12.46 -29.94 -8.87
CA LYS A 145 -13.72 -30.67 -8.81
C LYS A 145 -13.70 -31.96 -9.65
N GLU A 146 -13.15 -31.91 -10.86
CA GLU A 146 -12.96 -33.10 -11.71
C GLU A 146 -12.11 -34.19 -11.03
N LEU A 147 -11.15 -33.78 -10.20
CA LEU A 147 -10.27 -34.67 -9.46
C LEU A 147 -10.82 -35.09 -8.09
N GLY A 148 -12.03 -34.67 -7.72
CA GLY A 148 -12.64 -34.97 -6.41
C GLY A 148 -11.99 -34.24 -5.23
N LEU A 149 -11.27 -33.14 -5.48
CA LEU A 149 -10.57 -32.33 -4.47
C LEU A 149 -11.47 -31.20 -3.96
N ASP A 150 -12.57 -31.56 -3.30
CA ASP A 150 -13.66 -30.63 -2.96
C ASP A 150 -13.20 -29.44 -2.09
N ALA A 151 -12.34 -29.65 -1.09
CA ALA A 151 -11.83 -28.57 -0.25
C ALA A 151 -11.05 -27.49 -1.05
N ILE A 152 -10.33 -27.92 -2.09
CA ILE A 152 -9.60 -27.02 -2.99
C ILE A 152 -10.58 -26.29 -3.90
N HIS A 153 -11.52 -27.02 -4.52
CA HIS A 153 -12.56 -26.42 -5.35
C HIS A 153 -13.32 -25.33 -4.59
N ASP A 154 -13.84 -25.64 -3.40
CA ASP A 154 -14.72 -24.75 -2.66
C ASP A 154 -13.99 -23.46 -2.27
N THR A 155 -12.75 -23.57 -1.80
CA THR A 155 -11.94 -22.42 -1.41
C THR A 155 -11.57 -21.55 -2.61
N VAL A 156 -11.06 -22.16 -3.69
CA VAL A 156 -10.58 -21.41 -4.87
C VAL A 156 -11.76 -20.79 -5.64
N HIS A 157 -12.90 -21.47 -5.70
CA HIS A 157 -14.09 -20.95 -6.34
C HIS A 157 -14.66 -19.73 -5.59
N GLU A 158 -14.64 -19.74 -4.26
CA GLU A 158 -15.03 -18.56 -3.49
C GLU A 158 -14.06 -17.39 -3.75
N MET A 159 -12.75 -17.64 -3.78
CA MET A 159 -11.76 -16.62 -4.16
C MET A 159 -12.00 -16.07 -5.58
N ALA A 160 -12.49 -16.87 -6.53
CA ALA A 160 -12.85 -16.39 -7.86
C ALA A 160 -14.03 -15.39 -7.81
N ARG A 161 -14.99 -15.59 -6.90
CA ARG A 161 -16.09 -14.63 -6.67
C ARG A 161 -15.60 -13.36 -6.00
N ASP A 162 -14.63 -13.48 -5.09
CA ASP A 162 -13.98 -12.32 -4.48
C ASP A 162 -13.29 -11.45 -5.52
N GLU A 163 -12.57 -12.01 -6.49
CA GLU A 163 -11.96 -11.19 -7.55
C GLU A 163 -13.01 -10.49 -8.43
N ALA A 164 -14.14 -11.14 -8.70
CA ALA A 164 -15.25 -10.49 -9.40
C ALA A 164 -15.83 -9.33 -8.57
N ARG A 165 -15.89 -9.47 -7.23
CA ARG A 165 -16.30 -8.40 -6.31
C ARG A 165 -15.28 -7.26 -6.29
N HIS A 166 -13.98 -7.56 -6.19
CA HIS A 166 -12.90 -6.57 -6.24
C HIS A 166 -12.92 -5.78 -7.55
N GLY A 167 -12.97 -6.47 -8.70
CA GLY A 167 -12.99 -5.83 -10.01
C GLY A 167 -14.20 -4.91 -10.20
N LYS A 168 -15.39 -5.33 -9.76
CA LYS A 168 -16.60 -4.48 -9.78
C LYS A 168 -16.46 -3.25 -8.88
N ALA A 169 -15.89 -3.40 -7.69
CA ALA A 169 -15.64 -2.30 -6.78
C ALA A 169 -14.64 -1.29 -7.37
N PHE A 170 -13.50 -1.76 -7.88
CA PHE A 170 -12.50 -0.90 -8.53
C PHE A 170 -13.07 -0.19 -9.76
N LYS A 171 -13.88 -0.88 -10.57
CA LYS A 171 -14.55 -0.28 -11.73
C LYS A 171 -15.50 0.84 -11.30
N GLY A 172 -16.34 0.58 -10.30
CA GLY A 172 -17.26 1.60 -9.77
C GLY A 172 -16.52 2.83 -9.20
N LEU A 173 -15.39 2.62 -8.53
CA LEU A 173 -14.55 3.72 -8.04
C LEU A 173 -13.90 4.50 -9.19
N LEU A 174 -13.36 3.80 -10.19
CA LEU A 174 -12.76 4.43 -11.37
C LEU A 174 -13.77 5.32 -12.10
N GLU A 175 -14.97 4.80 -12.36
CA GLU A 175 -16.05 5.52 -13.03
C GLU A 175 -16.52 6.73 -12.19
N ARG A 176 -16.75 6.53 -10.88
CA ARG A 176 -17.24 7.58 -9.99
C ARG A 176 -16.31 8.79 -9.89
N TYR A 177 -15.00 8.55 -9.80
CA TYR A 177 -14.02 9.61 -9.56
C TYR A 177 -13.33 10.10 -10.84
N PHE A 178 -13.30 9.30 -11.90
CA PHE A 178 -12.48 9.58 -13.09
C PHE A 178 -13.16 9.33 -14.45
N GLY A 179 -14.46 8.98 -14.47
CA GLY A 179 -15.22 8.63 -15.69
C GLY A 179 -15.82 9.81 -16.46
N LYS A 180 -15.27 11.02 -16.30
CA LYS A 180 -15.61 12.20 -17.12
C LYS A 180 -14.64 12.36 -18.27
#